data_AF-A0A2G6PII4-F1
#
_entry.id   AF-A0A2G6PII4-F1
#
_cell.length_a   1.000
_cell.length_b   1.000
_cell.length_c   1.000
_cell.angle_alpha   90.00
_cell.angle_beta   90.00
_cell.angle_gamma   90.00
#
_symmetry.space_group_name_H-M   'P 1'
#
loop_
_entity.id
_entity.type
_entity.pdbx_description
1 polymer ?
#
loop_
_entity_poly.entity_id
_entity_poly.type
_entity_poly.pdbx_seq_one_letter_code
_entity_poly.pdbx_strand_id
1 'polypeptide(L)'
;MLAAGDTVWNAHDASGARHGFWRAFYDNGRLKYRGEFSHGRAVGRTTRYAATGELKSVMDYEPDGHACRVVIYDALGRVQGRGAYYDKHKDGKWQYFSGPMLVREEGWHRGKKHGKFVEYQDNGHMGSVGSWRNGEMDGPQEQYYGNGALRMRWEMKRGLEQGPSVTYYPSGAVRLRGQFRDGKRDGVWRFYTLRGEVERELEYRKGALVRGDRGEQLDSVLRALMDNKGKIPEPMPGGERAVPRNGREGRF
;
A
#
# COMPACT_ATOMS: atom_id res chain seq x y z
N MET A 1 15.29 -4.05 -56.79
CA MET A 1 14.48 -3.75 -55.59
C MET A 1 15.00 -4.60 -54.45
N LEU A 2 15.57 -3.99 -53.41
CA LEU A 2 16.13 -4.73 -52.26
C LEU A 2 14.97 -5.30 -51.44
N ALA A 3 14.95 -6.62 -51.29
CA ALA A 3 14.01 -7.32 -50.41
C ALA A 3 14.19 -6.81 -48.98
N ALA A 4 13.07 -6.60 -48.26
CA ALA A 4 13.07 -6.30 -46.84
C ALA A 4 13.89 -7.39 -46.12
N GLY A 5 15.06 -7.02 -45.61
CA GLY A 5 16.03 -7.96 -45.06
C GLY A 5 15.41 -8.81 -43.94
N ASP A 6 15.59 -10.12 -44.04
CA ASP A 6 15.12 -11.06 -43.03
C ASP A 6 15.70 -10.66 -41.66
N THR A 7 14.80 -10.34 -40.73
CA THR A 7 15.20 -10.08 -39.34
C THR A 7 15.72 -11.38 -38.74
N VAL A 8 17.00 -11.41 -38.36
CA VAL A 8 17.59 -12.55 -37.66
C VAL A 8 17.08 -12.57 -36.22
N TRP A 9 16.39 -13.64 -35.85
CA TRP A 9 15.82 -13.82 -34.51
C TRP A 9 16.71 -14.71 -33.65
N ASN A 10 16.73 -14.42 -32.35
CA ASN A 10 17.36 -15.23 -31.31
C ASN A 10 18.86 -15.45 -31.55
N ALA A 11 19.54 -14.42 -32.06
CA ALA A 11 20.98 -14.43 -32.30
C ALA A 11 21.80 -14.19 -31.02
N HIS A 12 23.05 -14.63 -31.07
CA HIS A 12 24.04 -14.41 -30.03
C HIS A 12 25.25 -13.66 -30.62
N ASP A 13 25.93 -12.87 -29.79
CA ASP A 13 27.21 -12.26 -30.14
C ASP A 13 28.38 -13.25 -30.01
N ALA A 14 29.59 -12.79 -30.29
CA ALA A 14 30.80 -13.60 -30.23
C ALA A 14 31.10 -14.20 -28.84
N SER A 15 30.54 -13.63 -27.77
CA SER A 15 30.66 -14.15 -26.41
C SER A 15 29.59 -15.18 -26.05
N GLY A 16 28.64 -15.45 -26.95
CA GLY A 16 27.46 -16.26 -26.70
C GLY A 16 26.36 -15.52 -25.95
N ALA A 17 26.44 -14.19 -25.80
CA ALA A 17 25.41 -13.40 -25.17
C ALA A 17 24.32 -13.01 -26.17
N ARG A 18 23.07 -12.89 -25.71
CA ARG A 18 21.92 -12.53 -26.56
C ARG A 18 22.16 -11.18 -27.26
N HIS A 19 21.95 -11.13 -28.57
CA HIS A 19 22.15 -9.93 -29.38
C HIS A 19 21.08 -9.82 -30.47
N GLY A 20 20.65 -8.61 -30.79
CA GLY A 20 19.61 -8.32 -31.78
C GLY A 20 18.20 -8.65 -31.31
N PHE A 21 17.32 -9.01 -32.24
CA PHE A 21 15.90 -9.25 -31.98
C PHE A 21 15.65 -10.65 -31.42
N TRP A 22 14.84 -10.73 -30.38
CA TRP A 22 14.50 -11.96 -29.69
C TRP A 22 13.00 -12.14 -29.61
N ARG A 23 12.55 -13.39 -29.76
CA ARG A 23 11.16 -13.79 -29.57
C ARG A 23 11.05 -15.19 -28.99
N ALA A 24 10.01 -15.40 -28.20
CA ALA A 24 9.64 -16.72 -27.68
C ALA A 24 8.15 -16.94 -27.87
N PHE A 25 7.75 -18.21 -27.99
CA PHE A 25 6.38 -18.63 -28.17
C PHE A 25 5.95 -19.53 -27.01
N TYR A 26 4.66 -19.62 -26.78
CA TYR A 26 4.04 -20.66 -25.97
C TYR A 26 3.91 -21.96 -26.77
N ASP A 27 3.65 -23.07 -26.09
CA ASP A 27 3.45 -24.38 -26.72
C ASP A 27 2.28 -24.37 -27.72
N ASN A 28 1.30 -23.50 -27.51
CA ASN A 28 0.18 -23.27 -28.44
C ASN A 28 0.55 -22.39 -29.66
N GLY A 29 1.84 -22.11 -29.87
CA GLY A 29 2.36 -21.33 -30.98
C GLY A 29 2.18 -19.81 -30.86
N ARG A 30 1.49 -19.30 -29.83
CA ARG A 30 1.27 -17.85 -29.66
C ARG A 30 2.52 -17.17 -29.14
N LEU A 31 2.74 -15.93 -29.59
CA LEU A 31 3.87 -15.13 -29.16
C LEU A 31 3.79 -14.90 -27.65
N LYS A 32 4.85 -15.25 -26.93
CA LYS A 32 5.00 -15.05 -25.47
C LYS A 32 5.75 -13.77 -25.16
N TYR A 33 6.71 -13.45 -26.00
CA TYR A 33 7.70 -12.42 -25.76
C TYR A 33 8.30 -11.96 -27.08
N ARG A 34 8.55 -10.67 -27.21
CA ARG A 34 9.52 -10.12 -28.17
C ARG A 34 10.30 -8.97 -27.54
N GLY A 35 11.54 -8.77 -27.95
CA GLY A 35 12.36 -7.66 -27.48
C GLY A 35 13.68 -7.58 -28.21
N GLU A 36 14.50 -6.61 -27.83
CA GLU A 36 15.83 -6.40 -28.37
C GLU A 36 16.87 -6.59 -27.28
N PHE A 37 18.02 -7.15 -27.64
CA PHE A 37 19.15 -7.35 -26.76
C PHE A 37 20.43 -6.78 -27.37
N SER A 38 21.24 -6.17 -26.52
CA SER A 38 22.61 -5.79 -26.83
C SER A 38 23.53 -6.39 -25.78
N HIS A 39 24.42 -7.29 -26.20
CA HIS A 39 25.40 -7.96 -25.34
C HIS A 39 24.81 -8.56 -24.05
N GLY A 40 23.70 -9.29 -24.21
CA GLY A 40 22.99 -9.97 -23.11
C GLY A 40 22.03 -9.07 -22.31
N ARG A 41 22.08 -7.75 -22.48
CA ARG A 41 21.19 -6.79 -21.82
C ARG A 41 19.99 -6.46 -22.71
N ALA A 42 18.81 -6.34 -22.10
CA ALA A 42 17.63 -5.90 -22.84
C ALA A 42 17.77 -4.40 -23.14
N VAL A 43 17.49 -4.03 -24.39
CA VAL A 43 17.49 -2.65 -24.88
C VAL A 43 16.21 -2.39 -25.67
N GLY A 44 15.90 -1.12 -25.92
CA GLY A 44 14.73 -0.74 -26.69
C GLY A 44 13.42 -1.27 -26.09
N ARG A 45 12.49 -1.67 -26.96
CA ARG A 45 11.15 -2.11 -26.53
C ARG A 45 11.06 -3.62 -26.39
N THR A 46 10.67 -4.06 -25.21
CA THR A 46 10.28 -5.44 -24.92
C THR A 46 8.76 -5.52 -24.71
N THR A 47 8.12 -6.51 -25.32
CA THR A 47 6.69 -6.79 -25.19
C THR A 47 6.45 -8.22 -24.71
N ARG A 48 5.53 -8.40 -23.77
CA ARG A 48 5.08 -9.71 -23.28
C ARG A 48 3.59 -9.87 -23.51
N TYR A 49 3.20 -11.10 -23.79
CA TYR A 49 1.81 -11.47 -24.08
C TYR A 49 1.39 -12.64 -23.19
N ALA A 50 0.09 -12.84 -23.03
CA ALA A 50 -0.49 -14.01 -22.39
C ALA A 50 -0.55 -15.19 -23.38
N ALA A 51 -0.73 -16.42 -22.86
CA ALA A 51 -0.95 -17.59 -23.72
C ALA A 51 -2.25 -17.47 -24.53
N THR A 52 -3.19 -16.66 -24.04
CA THR A 52 -4.44 -16.26 -24.69
C THR A 52 -4.26 -15.16 -25.74
N GLY A 53 -3.07 -14.55 -25.84
CA GLY A 53 -2.66 -13.62 -26.90
C GLY A 53 -2.71 -12.14 -26.51
N GLU A 54 -3.34 -11.80 -25.40
CA GLU A 54 -3.47 -10.42 -24.92
C GLU A 54 -2.12 -9.84 -24.48
N LEU A 55 -1.96 -8.53 -24.69
CA LEU A 55 -0.79 -7.80 -24.24
C LEU A 55 -0.73 -7.79 -22.70
N LYS A 56 0.39 -8.23 -22.12
CA LYS A 56 0.61 -8.21 -20.66
C LYS A 56 1.43 -7.03 -20.19
N SER A 57 2.50 -6.71 -20.94
CA SER A 57 3.37 -5.61 -20.55
C SER A 57 4.22 -5.11 -21.69
N VAL A 58 4.50 -3.82 -21.67
CA VAL A 58 5.53 -3.16 -22.48
C VAL A 58 6.59 -2.62 -21.55
N MET A 59 7.85 -2.90 -21.85
CA MET A 59 9.02 -2.34 -21.16
C MET A 59 9.86 -1.61 -22.20
N ASP A 60 10.06 -0.31 -22.00
CA ASP A 60 10.89 0.54 -22.84
C ASP A 60 12.19 0.82 -22.06
N TYR A 61 13.28 0.17 -22.48
CA TYR A 61 14.61 0.28 -21.89
C TYR A 61 15.36 1.48 -22.44
N GLU A 62 16.10 2.16 -21.55
CA GLU A 62 17.11 3.14 -21.95
C GLU A 62 18.25 2.45 -22.73
N PRO A 63 19.03 3.19 -23.54
CA PRO A 63 20.09 2.62 -24.37
C PRO A 63 21.15 1.81 -23.60
N ASP A 64 21.37 2.13 -22.32
CA ASP A 64 22.32 1.43 -21.45
C ASP A 64 21.80 0.11 -20.86
N GLY A 65 20.49 -0.14 -21.01
CA GLY A 65 19.77 -1.31 -20.51
C GLY A 65 19.59 -1.36 -18.98
N HIS A 66 20.02 -0.33 -18.24
CA HIS A 66 19.94 -0.28 -16.78
C HIS A 66 18.54 0.13 -16.31
N ALA A 67 17.97 1.16 -16.94
CA ALA A 67 16.63 1.64 -16.61
C ALA A 67 15.60 1.23 -17.66
N CYS A 68 14.37 0.95 -17.23
CA CYS A 68 13.24 0.85 -18.14
C CYS A 68 11.95 1.37 -17.53
N ARG A 69 11.09 1.96 -18.39
CA ARG A 69 9.71 2.27 -18.05
C ARG A 69 8.83 1.08 -18.41
N VAL A 70 7.91 0.72 -17.52
CA VAL A 70 7.00 -0.41 -17.71
C VAL A 70 5.56 0.04 -17.64
N VAL A 71 4.75 -0.52 -18.54
CA VAL A 71 3.29 -0.50 -18.49
C VAL A 71 2.80 -1.94 -18.47
N ILE A 72 1.92 -2.25 -17.53
CA ILE A 72 1.32 -3.57 -17.32
C ILE A 72 -0.17 -3.43 -17.59
N TYR A 73 -0.72 -4.38 -18.35
CA TYR A 73 -2.11 -4.38 -18.77
C TYR A 73 -2.88 -5.54 -18.15
N ASP A 74 -4.19 -5.33 -17.93
CA ASP A 74 -5.13 -6.38 -17.58
C ASP A 74 -5.58 -7.19 -18.80
N ALA A 75 -6.43 -8.19 -18.60
CA ALA A 75 -6.95 -9.05 -19.68
C ALA A 75 -7.81 -8.30 -20.71
N LEU A 76 -8.30 -7.10 -20.38
CA LEU A 76 -9.06 -6.24 -21.30
C LEU A 76 -8.16 -5.20 -22.00
N GLY A 77 -6.84 -5.27 -21.79
CA GLY A 77 -5.88 -4.33 -22.38
C GLY A 77 -5.84 -2.96 -21.71
N ARG A 78 -6.45 -2.80 -20.53
CA ARG A 78 -6.41 -1.55 -19.74
C ARG A 78 -5.15 -1.53 -18.89
N VAL A 79 -4.60 -0.36 -18.62
CA VAL A 79 -3.43 -0.22 -17.74
C VAL A 79 -3.83 -0.64 -16.33
N GLN A 80 -3.15 -1.66 -15.78
CA GLN A 80 -3.30 -2.08 -14.37
C GLN A 80 -2.12 -1.64 -13.50
N GLY A 81 -0.99 -1.30 -14.12
CA GLY A 81 0.18 -0.81 -13.39
C GLY A 81 1.20 -0.13 -14.31
N ARG A 82 1.90 0.86 -13.78
CA ARG A 82 3.04 1.48 -14.46
C ARG A 82 4.09 1.97 -13.47
N GLY A 83 5.33 2.00 -13.91
CA GLY A 83 6.46 2.44 -13.09
C GLY A 83 7.78 2.30 -13.84
N ALA A 84 8.87 2.22 -13.09
CA ALA A 84 10.19 2.00 -13.64
C ALA A 84 10.92 0.86 -12.92
N TYR A 85 11.86 0.27 -13.65
CA TYR A 85 12.90 -0.60 -13.09
C TYR A 85 14.26 0.04 -13.30
N TYR A 86 15.16 -0.15 -12.34
CA TYR A 86 16.59 0.07 -12.46
C TYR A 86 17.30 -1.23 -12.08
N ASP A 87 18.16 -1.75 -12.95
CA ASP A 87 18.83 -3.05 -12.79
C ASP A 87 17.89 -4.19 -12.40
N LYS A 88 16.73 -4.26 -13.08
CA LYS A 88 15.66 -5.26 -12.85
C LYS A 88 14.94 -5.12 -11.50
N HIS A 89 15.24 -4.11 -10.70
CA HIS A 89 14.57 -3.81 -9.44
C HIS A 89 13.62 -2.62 -9.59
N LYS A 90 12.44 -2.67 -8.95
CA LYS A 90 11.50 -1.53 -8.99
C LYS A 90 12.19 -0.28 -8.46
N ASP A 91 12.00 0.83 -9.16
CA ASP A 91 12.56 2.11 -8.78
C ASP A 91 11.59 3.24 -9.10
N GLY A 92 11.68 4.32 -8.32
CA GLY A 92 10.80 5.47 -8.43
C GLY A 92 9.35 5.18 -8.06
N LYS A 93 8.46 6.00 -8.60
CA LYS A 93 7.02 5.94 -8.32
C LYS A 93 6.35 4.85 -9.18
N TRP A 94 5.64 3.96 -8.51
CA TRP A 94 4.75 2.96 -9.10
C TRP A 94 3.30 3.35 -8.87
N GLN A 95 2.47 3.17 -9.89
CA GLN A 95 1.04 3.45 -9.85
C GLN A 95 0.27 2.22 -10.31
N TYR A 96 -0.83 1.90 -9.63
CA TYR A 96 -1.68 0.75 -9.92
C TYR A 96 -3.13 1.17 -10.07
N PHE A 97 -3.83 0.52 -10.98
CA PHE A 97 -5.15 0.94 -11.41
C PHE A 97 -6.15 -0.22 -11.39
N SER A 98 -7.40 0.10 -11.10
CA SER A 98 -8.55 -0.78 -11.29
C SER A 98 -9.48 -0.11 -12.31
N GLY A 99 -9.50 -0.62 -13.55
CA GLY A 99 -10.14 0.09 -14.66
C GLY A 99 -9.53 1.50 -14.83
N PRO A 100 -10.33 2.58 -14.86
CA PRO A 100 -9.82 3.95 -14.99
C PRO A 100 -9.31 4.56 -13.67
N MET A 101 -9.52 3.89 -12.53
CA MET A 101 -9.24 4.47 -11.21
C MET A 101 -7.83 4.13 -10.73
N LEU A 102 -7.09 5.15 -10.28
CA LEU A 102 -5.84 4.96 -9.54
C LEU A 102 -6.16 4.44 -8.13
N VAL A 103 -5.75 3.22 -7.81
CA VAL A 103 -6.05 2.59 -6.52
C VAL A 103 -4.87 2.59 -5.57
N ARG A 104 -3.64 2.73 -6.09
CA ARG A 104 -2.44 2.71 -5.26
C ARG A 104 -1.26 3.43 -5.91
N GLU A 105 -0.49 4.13 -5.08
CA GLU A 105 0.83 4.66 -5.40
C GLU A 105 1.86 4.13 -4.40
N GLU A 106 3.03 3.73 -4.91
CA GLU A 106 4.13 3.23 -4.09
C GLU A 106 5.44 3.86 -4.55
N GLY A 107 6.24 4.38 -3.63
CA GLY A 107 7.63 4.72 -3.90
C GLY A 107 8.56 3.53 -3.72
N TRP A 108 9.52 3.39 -4.62
CA TRP A 108 10.53 2.34 -4.62
C TRP A 108 11.93 2.93 -4.84
N HIS A 109 12.93 2.31 -4.22
CA HIS A 109 14.32 2.54 -4.51
C HIS A 109 15.07 1.22 -4.52
N ARG A 110 15.66 0.85 -5.66
CA ARG A 110 16.43 -0.38 -5.86
C ARG A 110 15.74 -1.63 -5.27
N GLY A 111 14.45 -1.76 -5.54
CA GLY A 111 13.65 -2.92 -5.16
C GLY A 111 13.14 -2.92 -3.72
N LYS A 112 13.38 -1.85 -2.95
CA LYS A 112 12.83 -1.68 -1.60
C LYS A 112 11.82 -0.53 -1.60
N LYS A 113 10.72 -0.66 -0.84
CA LYS A 113 9.77 0.44 -0.65
C LYS A 113 10.49 1.64 -0.02
N HIS A 114 10.28 2.82 -0.60
CA HIS A 114 10.94 4.05 -0.18
C HIS A 114 10.10 5.27 -0.55
N GLY A 115 9.88 6.17 0.39
CA GLY A 115 9.04 7.35 0.19
C GLY A 115 7.56 7.07 0.44
N LYS A 116 6.70 7.83 -0.25
CA LYS A 116 5.26 7.86 -0.01
C LYS A 116 4.58 6.58 -0.51
N PHE A 117 3.63 6.10 0.28
CA PHE A 117 2.64 5.09 -0.08
C PHE A 117 1.25 5.74 0.01
N VAL A 118 0.41 5.52 -0.98
CA VAL A 118 -0.98 5.98 -0.99
C VAL A 118 -1.85 4.83 -1.47
N GLU A 119 -2.94 4.58 -0.77
CA GLU A 119 -4.01 3.70 -1.22
C GLU A 119 -5.31 4.47 -1.26
N TYR A 120 -6.06 4.31 -2.34
CA TYR A 120 -7.36 4.94 -2.55
C TYR A 120 -8.47 3.92 -2.31
N GLN A 121 -9.61 4.41 -1.87
CA GLN A 121 -10.84 3.63 -1.72
C GLN A 121 -11.59 3.57 -3.06
N ASP A 122 -12.57 2.68 -3.17
CA ASP A 122 -13.36 2.49 -4.40
C ASP A 122 -14.13 3.74 -4.83
N ASN A 123 -14.41 4.65 -3.89
CA ASN A 123 -15.03 5.95 -4.15
C ASN A 123 -14.03 7.03 -4.62
N GLY A 124 -12.75 6.70 -4.78
CA GLY A 124 -11.68 7.60 -5.20
C GLY A 124 -11.07 8.47 -4.09
N HIS A 125 -11.63 8.45 -2.88
CA HIS A 125 -11.03 9.14 -1.73
C HIS A 125 -9.76 8.41 -1.26
N MET A 126 -8.86 9.15 -0.60
CA MET A 126 -7.71 8.52 0.06
C MET A 126 -8.22 7.55 1.12
N GLY A 127 -7.67 6.33 1.15
CA GLY A 127 -7.92 5.33 2.18
C GLY A 127 -6.82 5.31 3.21
N SER A 128 -5.58 5.22 2.75
CA SER A 128 -4.40 5.29 3.61
C SER A 128 -3.24 6.03 2.95
N VAL A 129 -2.46 6.72 3.78
CA VAL A 129 -1.20 7.37 3.40
C VAL A 129 -0.14 6.94 4.39
N GLY A 130 1.04 6.63 3.88
CA GLY A 130 2.16 6.18 4.70
C GLY A 130 3.49 6.56 4.10
N SER A 131 4.53 6.45 4.94
CA SER A 131 5.92 6.63 4.51
C SER A 131 6.73 5.36 4.77
N TRP A 132 7.61 5.06 3.83
CA TRP A 132 8.54 3.93 3.87
C TRP A 132 9.97 4.41 3.74
N ARG A 133 10.89 3.72 4.40
CA ARG A 133 12.33 3.91 4.26
C ARG A 133 13.00 2.54 4.19
N ASN A 134 13.63 2.26 3.06
CA ASN A 134 14.43 1.04 2.84
C ASN A 134 13.68 -0.28 3.13
N GLY A 135 12.39 -0.32 2.81
CA GLY A 135 11.55 -1.50 3.00
C GLY A 135 10.79 -1.55 4.32
N GLU A 136 10.99 -0.59 5.22
CA GLU A 136 10.30 -0.50 6.51
C GLU A 136 9.38 0.73 6.55
N MET A 137 8.23 0.64 7.23
CA MET A 137 7.41 1.82 7.50
C MET A 137 8.16 2.77 8.43
N ASP A 138 8.30 4.03 8.03
CA ASP A 138 9.09 5.03 8.74
C ASP A 138 8.50 6.43 8.46
N GLY A 139 8.03 7.08 9.52
CA GLY A 139 7.31 8.34 9.48
C GLY A 139 5.79 8.20 9.68
N PRO A 140 5.04 9.29 9.44
CA PRO A 140 3.62 9.36 9.74
C PRO A 140 2.81 8.43 8.84
N GLN A 141 1.79 7.84 9.46
CA GLN A 141 0.80 7.01 8.81
C GLN A 141 -0.57 7.59 9.10
N GLU A 142 -1.42 7.60 8.09
CA GLU A 142 -2.76 8.16 8.15
C GLU A 142 -3.75 7.20 7.50
N GLN A 143 -4.93 7.12 8.09
CA GLN A 143 -6.07 6.41 7.53
C GLN A 143 -7.27 7.36 7.53
N TYR A 144 -8.12 7.21 6.53
CA TYR A 144 -9.28 8.06 6.29
C TYR A 144 -10.57 7.24 6.28
N TYR A 145 -11.70 7.89 6.58
CA TYR A 145 -13.04 7.34 6.42
C TYR A 145 -13.49 7.35 4.96
N GLY A 146 -14.61 6.69 4.64
CA GLY A 146 -15.19 6.71 3.29
C GLY A 146 -15.57 8.12 2.84
N ASN A 147 -15.99 8.98 3.76
CA ASN A 147 -16.27 10.39 3.51
C ASN A 147 -15.01 11.28 3.37
N GLY A 148 -13.80 10.73 3.47
CA GLY A 148 -12.54 11.46 3.39
C GLY A 148 -12.08 12.14 4.69
N ALA A 149 -12.83 12.04 5.80
CA ALA A 149 -12.39 12.56 7.09
C ALA A 149 -11.21 11.73 7.64
N LEU A 150 -10.25 12.39 8.30
CA LEU A 150 -9.14 11.70 8.95
C LEU A 150 -9.70 10.79 10.04
N ARG A 151 -9.34 9.51 9.98
CA ARG A 151 -9.79 8.48 10.92
C ARG A 151 -8.75 8.19 11.98
N MET A 152 -7.49 8.10 11.57
CA MET A 152 -6.40 7.76 12.46
C MET A 152 -5.09 8.32 11.92
N ARG A 153 -4.23 8.75 12.83
CA ARG A 153 -2.83 9.07 12.54
C ARG A 153 -1.93 8.47 13.61
N TRP A 154 -0.85 7.84 13.21
CA TRP A 154 0.18 7.32 14.11
C TRP A 154 1.55 7.41 13.46
N GLU A 155 2.58 7.28 14.28
CA GLU A 155 3.97 7.35 13.84
C GLU A 155 4.61 5.97 13.81
N MET A 156 5.39 5.70 12.76
CA MET A 156 6.18 4.47 12.61
C MET A 156 7.67 4.81 12.59
N LYS A 157 8.50 3.96 13.17
CA LYS A 157 9.96 4.04 13.08
C LYS A 157 10.51 2.64 12.91
N ARG A 158 11.23 2.40 11.81
CA ARG A 158 11.80 1.08 11.48
C ARG A 158 10.78 -0.06 11.60
N GLY A 159 9.59 0.15 11.05
CA GLY A 159 8.52 -0.84 11.03
C GLY A 159 7.74 -1.03 12.33
N LEU A 160 8.06 -0.29 13.41
CA LEU A 160 7.36 -0.35 14.69
C LEU A 160 6.64 0.97 14.99
N GLU A 161 5.50 0.90 15.68
CA GLU A 161 4.80 2.09 16.16
C GLU A 161 5.66 2.84 17.19
N GLN A 162 5.84 4.14 17.00
CA GLN A 162 6.74 4.95 17.81
C GLN A 162 6.24 6.38 17.92
N GLY A 163 5.83 6.81 19.12
CA GLY A 163 5.37 8.15 19.39
C GLY A 163 3.83 8.26 19.39
N PRO A 164 3.27 9.45 19.14
CA PRO A 164 1.86 9.72 19.33
C PRO A 164 0.97 8.91 18.36
N SER A 165 -0.20 8.54 18.84
CA SER A 165 -1.27 7.92 18.07
C SER A 165 -2.59 8.56 18.42
N VAL A 166 -3.36 8.95 17.41
CA VAL A 166 -4.66 9.61 17.57
C VAL A 166 -5.68 8.98 16.63
N THR A 167 -6.87 8.69 17.14
CA THR A 167 -8.04 8.36 16.30
C THR A 167 -9.11 9.41 16.48
N TYR A 168 -9.93 9.58 15.44
CA TYR A 168 -10.96 10.59 15.36
C TYR A 168 -12.31 9.93 15.11
N TYR A 169 -13.38 10.63 15.44
CA TYR A 169 -14.72 10.33 14.93
C TYR A 169 -14.87 10.85 13.49
N PRO A 170 -15.88 10.42 12.72
CA PRO A 170 -16.16 10.97 11.39
C PRO A 170 -16.40 12.49 11.37
N SER A 171 -16.78 13.07 12.52
CA SER A 171 -16.90 14.52 12.71
C SER A 171 -15.56 15.26 12.81
N GLY A 172 -14.44 14.54 12.95
CA GLY A 172 -13.11 15.10 13.23
C GLY A 172 -12.82 15.31 14.72
N ALA A 173 -13.79 15.09 15.62
CA ALA A 173 -13.55 15.11 17.06
C ALA A 173 -12.57 13.99 17.45
N VAL A 174 -11.64 14.28 18.38
CA VAL A 174 -10.72 13.26 18.89
C VAL A 174 -11.55 12.18 19.60
N ARG A 175 -11.26 10.91 19.29
CA ARG A 175 -11.88 9.75 19.92
C ARG A 175 -10.94 9.08 20.90
N LEU A 176 -9.67 8.97 20.52
CA LEU A 176 -8.63 8.32 21.32
C LEU A 176 -7.30 9.03 21.06
N ARG A 177 -6.50 9.24 22.11
CA ARG A 177 -5.08 9.57 21.93
C ARG A 177 -4.21 8.85 22.95
N GLY A 178 -3.01 8.53 22.53
CA GLY A 178 -1.98 7.93 23.37
C GLY A 178 -0.65 7.93 22.63
N GLN A 179 0.25 7.06 23.06
CA GLN A 179 1.54 6.89 22.39
C GLN A 179 2.00 5.44 22.42
N PHE A 180 2.83 5.11 21.46
CA PHE A 180 3.56 3.86 21.36
C PHE A 180 5.05 4.09 21.60
N ARG A 181 5.72 3.05 22.07
CA ARG A 181 7.17 2.94 22.16
C ARG A 181 7.54 1.51 21.82
N ASP A 182 8.40 1.35 20.81
CA ASP A 182 8.87 0.04 20.32
C ASP A 182 7.70 -0.91 20.01
N GLY A 183 6.66 -0.41 19.32
CA GLY A 183 5.47 -1.18 18.95
C GLY A 183 4.50 -1.46 20.10
N LYS A 184 4.75 -0.93 21.30
CA LYS A 184 3.95 -1.18 22.51
C LYS A 184 3.33 0.10 23.05
N ARG A 185 2.10 0.02 23.52
CA ARG A 185 1.44 1.14 24.22
C ARG A 185 2.27 1.58 25.41
N ASP A 186 2.47 2.89 25.56
CA ASP A 186 3.23 3.45 26.67
C ASP A 186 2.58 4.77 27.12
N GLY A 187 2.58 5.07 28.41
CA GLY A 187 1.94 6.26 28.96
C GLY A 187 0.41 6.23 28.97
N VAL A 188 -0.19 7.41 29.11
CA VAL A 188 -1.63 7.59 29.30
C VAL A 188 -2.37 7.63 27.96
N TRP A 189 -3.33 6.73 27.83
CA TRP A 189 -4.29 6.65 26.74
C TRP A 189 -5.61 7.23 27.20
N ARG A 190 -6.11 8.24 26.49
CA ARG A 190 -7.34 8.97 26.82
C ARG A 190 -8.41 8.75 25.76
N PHE A 191 -9.61 8.45 26.22
CA PHE A 191 -10.80 8.27 25.41
C PHE A 191 -11.70 9.48 25.60
N TYR A 192 -12.27 9.94 24.49
CA TYR A 192 -13.03 11.17 24.44
C TYR A 192 -14.41 10.90 23.88
N THR A 193 -15.41 11.59 24.43
CA THR A 193 -16.74 11.65 23.83
C THR A 193 -16.72 12.54 22.58
N LEU A 194 -17.80 12.53 21.78
CA LEU A 194 -17.97 13.45 20.64
C LEU A 194 -17.87 14.93 21.03
N ARG A 195 -18.13 15.27 22.30
CA ARG A 195 -18.04 16.64 22.84
C ARG A 195 -16.62 17.00 23.32
N GLY A 196 -15.69 16.06 23.27
CA GLY A 196 -14.30 16.26 23.71
C GLY A 196 -14.07 16.06 25.22
N GLU A 197 -15.07 15.55 25.94
CA GLU A 197 -14.94 15.22 27.37
C GLU A 197 -14.18 13.90 27.54
N VAL A 198 -13.31 13.83 28.56
CA VAL A 198 -12.59 12.59 28.86
C VAL A 198 -13.56 11.57 29.46
N GLU A 199 -13.83 10.51 28.72
CA GLU A 199 -14.66 9.39 29.18
C GLU A 199 -13.84 8.41 30.02
N ARG A 200 -12.56 8.22 29.65
CA ARG A 200 -11.68 7.24 30.30
C ARG A 200 -10.20 7.57 30.11
N GLU A 201 -9.41 7.18 31.10
CA GLU A 201 -7.94 7.12 31.00
C GLU A 201 -7.44 5.72 31.34
N LEU A 202 -6.50 5.22 30.55
CA LEU A 202 -5.74 4.00 30.80
C LEU A 202 -4.26 4.32 30.78
N GLU A 203 -3.49 3.80 31.72
CA GLU A 203 -2.05 3.98 31.72
C GLU A 203 -1.37 2.67 31.36
N TYR A 204 -0.48 2.71 30.37
CA TYR A 204 0.31 1.57 29.93
C TYR A 204 1.80 1.80 30.20
N ARG A 205 2.51 0.72 30.47
CA ARG A 205 3.97 0.69 30.53
C ARG A 205 4.48 -0.49 29.74
N LYS A 206 5.23 -0.25 28.66
CA LYS A 206 5.74 -1.30 27.76
C LYS A 206 4.65 -2.31 27.34
N GLY A 207 3.46 -1.81 27.03
CA GLY A 207 2.31 -2.60 26.57
C GLY A 207 1.41 -3.17 27.67
N ALA A 208 1.86 -3.20 28.93
CA ALA A 208 1.07 -3.67 30.06
C ALA A 208 0.21 -2.55 30.66
N LEU A 209 -1.07 -2.82 30.92
CA LEU A 209 -1.95 -1.89 31.63
C LEU A 209 -1.52 -1.83 33.09
N VAL A 210 -1.23 -0.62 33.59
CA VAL A 210 -0.79 -0.39 34.97
C VAL A 210 -1.78 0.44 35.78
N ARG A 211 -2.67 1.21 35.14
CA ARG A 211 -3.73 2.00 35.80
C ARG A 211 -4.96 2.12 34.92
N GLY A 212 -6.13 2.11 35.54
CA GLY A 212 -7.43 2.16 34.88
C GLY A 212 -8.03 0.77 34.65
N ASP A 213 -9.31 0.74 34.32
CA ASP A 213 -10.02 -0.49 33.98
C ASP A 213 -10.31 -0.50 32.48
N ARG A 214 -9.98 -1.61 31.81
CA ARG A 214 -10.19 -1.76 30.37
C ARG A 214 -11.67 -1.87 30.01
N GLY A 215 -12.47 -2.61 30.78
CA GLY A 215 -13.84 -2.99 30.41
C GLY A 215 -13.92 -3.87 29.13
N GLU A 216 -14.77 -4.89 29.13
CA GLU A 216 -14.86 -5.89 28.03
C GLU A 216 -15.22 -5.29 26.67
N GLN A 217 -16.15 -4.33 26.67
CA GLN A 217 -16.63 -3.68 25.44
C GLN A 217 -15.54 -2.85 24.76
N LEU A 218 -14.63 -2.25 25.54
CA LEU A 218 -13.55 -1.41 25.03
C LEU A 218 -12.39 -2.25 24.49
N ASP A 219 -12.17 -3.45 25.03
CA ASP A 219 -11.17 -4.37 24.50
C ASP A 219 -11.52 -4.76 23.05
N SER A 220 -12.80 -4.92 22.73
CA SER A 220 -13.24 -5.16 21.36
C SER A 220 -13.02 -3.94 20.45
N VAL A 221 -13.22 -2.71 20.95
CA VAL A 221 -13.01 -1.47 20.18
C VAL A 221 -11.52 -1.21 19.96
N LEU A 222 -10.69 -1.35 21.00
CA LEU A 222 -9.25 -1.21 20.90
C LEU A 222 -8.64 -2.27 20.00
N ARG A 223 -9.03 -3.55 20.15
CA ARG A 223 -8.65 -4.61 19.21
C ARG A 223 -9.15 -4.31 17.81
N ALA A 224 -10.41 -3.95 17.60
CA ALA A 224 -10.92 -3.65 16.27
C ALA A 224 -10.19 -2.48 15.61
N LEU A 225 -9.79 -1.45 16.36
CA LEU A 225 -8.98 -0.35 15.84
C LEU A 225 -7.53 -0.78 15.53
N MET A 226 -6.98 -1.75 16.26
CA MET A 226 -5.59 -2.20 16.15
C MET A 226 -5.40 -3.38 15.17
N ASP A 227 -6.36 -4.30 15.10
CA ASP A 227 -6.36 -5.52 14.30
C ASP A 227 -6.91 -5.30 12.89
N ASN A 228 -7.85 -4.36 12.70
CA ASN A 228 -8.42 -4.07 11.37
C ASN A 228 -7.70 -2.91 10.64
N LYS A 229 -6.36 -2.84 10.73
CA LYS A 229 -5.55 -1.98 9.85
C LYS A 229 -6.00 -2.21 8.39
N GLY A 230 -6.76 -1.27 7.82
CA GLY A 230 -7.27 -1.30 6.44
C GLY A 230 -8.67 -1.89 6.16
N LYS A 231 -9.48 -2.36 7.13
CA LYS A 231 -10.76 -3.05 6.83
C LYS A 231 -11.94 -2.82 7.80
N ILE A 232 -12.11 -1.62 8.36
CA ILE A 232 -13.22 -1.41 9.30
C ILE A 232 -14.43 -0.77 8.59
N PRO A 233 -15.59 -1.45 8.53
CA PRO A 233 -16.83 -0.85 8.05
C PRO A 233 -17.23 0.35 8.92
N GLU A 234 -17.86 1.34 8.29
CA GLU A 234 -18.22 2.60 8.96
C GLU A 234 -19.12 2.36 10.18
N PRO A 235 -18.88 3.03 11.32
CA PRO A 235 -19.90 3.10 12.36
C PRO A 235 -21.10 3.86 11.76
N MET A 236 -22.27 3.21 11.72
CA MET A 236 -23.48 3.86 11.23
C MET A 236 -23.74 5.16 12.02
N PRO A 237 -24.06 6.27 11.35
CA PRO A 237 -24.41 7.52 12.03
C PRO A 237 -25.79 7.32 12.67
N GLY A 238 -25.81 6.97 13.96
CA GLY A 238 -27.05 6.88 14.73
C GLY A 238 -26.91 6.05 16.00
N GLY A 239 -26.74 6.73 17.13
CA GLY A 239 -26.90 6.13 18.45
C GLY A 239 -25.99 6.69 19.51
N GLU A 240 -26.23 7.93 19.95
CA GLU A 240 -26.11 8.20 21.38
C GLU A 240 -26.99 7.18 22.10
N ARG A 241 -26.40 6.10 22.62
CA ARG A 241 -27.03 5.36 23.71
C ARG A 241 -26.34 5.79 24.98
N ALA A 242 -27.05 6.64 25.69
CA ALA A 242 -26.80 7.00 27.07
C ALA A 242 -26.38 5.76 27.88
N VAL A 243 -25.32 5.92 28.66
CA VAL A 243 -24.95 5.01 29.74
C VAL A 243 -26.18 4.83 30.63
N PRO A 244 -26.70 3.60 30.83
CA PRO A 244 -27.68 3.41 31.89
C PRO A 244 -26.96 3.63 33.23
N ARG A 245 -27.36 4.71 33.93
CA ARG A 245 -27.18 4.81 35.38
C ARG A 245 -28.02 3.70 36.01
N ASN A 246 -27.40 2.55 36.29
CA ASN A 246 -27.95 1.66 37.31
C ASN A 246 -27.35 2.04 38.66
N GLY A 247 -28.01 3.02 39.28
CA GLY A 247 -28.18 2.97 40.73
C GLY A 247 -29.31 2.01 41.03
N ARG A 248 -29.05 1.04 41.91
CA ARG A 248 -30.04 0.60 42.90
C ARG A 248 -29.30 0.00 44.08
N GLU A 249 -29.19 0.84 45.10
CA GLU A 249 -29.12 0.43 46.50
C GLU A 249 -30.32 -0.44 46.86
N GLY A 250 -30.09 -1.44 47.70
CA GLY A 250 -30.83 -1.65 48.94
C GLY A 250 -32.21 -2.31 48.91
N ARG A 251 -32.27 -3.49 49.58
CA ARG A 251 -33.30 -4.00 50.53
C ARG A 251 -34.76 -4.05 50.02
N PHE A 252 -35.51 -5.14 50.20
CA PHE A 252 -35.68 -6.01 51.37
C PHE A 252 -35.73 -7.48 50.99
#